data_AF-V5GJA0-F1
#
_entry.id   AF-V5GJA0-F1
#
_cell.length_a   1.000
_cell.length_b   1.000
_cell.length_c   1.000
_cell.angle_alpha   90.00
_cell.angle_beta   90.00
_cell.angle_gamma   90.00
#
_symmetry.space_group_name_H-M   'P 1'
#
loop_
_entity.id
_entity.type
_entity.pdbx_description
1 polymer ?
#
loop_
_entity_poly.entity_id
_entity_poly.type
_entity_poly.pdbx_seq_one_letter_code
_entity_poly.pdbx_strand_id
1 'polypeptide(L)'
;MIVRIWYGIVTVIFLCTFSAQWGACDAQTCESALLTSCFPPGEAKVPKVEFTIRDVTVDSLKKDCTNADAISTCVNNLKIDGCQDEERRHLQLLKDGLRSTRNSLCHEDLYQSVVEFNRCRNETVFDVCNGAYNDERTILEEGGHLTREERECRYGEYACYLKSAEGCPSTSLAREAVNDYYNSNLDLNSCARFDGSSGQQRCDAERFLVCFTTAVGQIRFPKDHDDKSLANDCKVAESVDSCTKYMEIGGCSDEMKQRLQYLKRDFASLHSQICDPNIHTSVLELTQCMNESAVESCTKLLPQHHCRIGEYDCFLNATTKCTRDSPAIKAMHHLFNTHHDLKNCSRVNWNDGNSGITMSPKILLTLAALCISLFPLRK
;
A
#
# COMPACT_ATOMS: atom_id res chain seq x y z
N MET A 1 -25.11 -21.22 -77.45
CA MET A 1 -24.51 -20.27 -76.49
C MET A 1 -24.24 -20.99 -75.15
N ILE A 2 -23.51 -22.11 -75.17
CA ILE A 2 -23.20 -22.93 -73.98
C ILE A 2 -21.80 -23.54 -74.20
N VAL A 3 -20.78 -22.69 -74.33
CA VAL A 3 -19.36 -23.13 -74.34
C VAL A 3 -18.48 -22.19 -73.48
N ARG A 4 -18.97 -21.01 -73.10
CA ARG A 4 -18.19 -20.03 -72.32
C ARG A 4 -18.34 -20.12 -70.79
N ILE A 5 -19.23 -20.98 -70.27
CA ILE A 5 -19.49 -21.08 -68.82
C ILE A 5 -18.55 -22.10 -68.14
N TRP A 6 -18.00 -23.07 -68.89
CA TRP A 6 -17.14 -24.11 -68.31
C TRP A 6 -15.71 -23.63 -67.99
N TYR A 7 -15.14 -22.71 -68.77
CA TYR A 7 -13.80 -22.17 -68.48
C TYR A 7 -13.76 -21.21 -67.28
N GLY A 8 -14.87 -20.56 -66.94
CA GLY A 8 -14.94 -19.67 -65.76
C GLY A 8 -14.95 -20.44 -64.44
N ILE A 9 -15.62 -21.60 -64.38
CA ILE A 9 -15.78 -22.37 -63.15
C ILE A 9 -14.51 -23.17 -62.82
N VAL A 10 -13.83 -23.74 -63.82
CA VAL A 10 -12.58 -24.50 -63.59
C VAL A 10 -11.44 -23.60 -63.14
N THR A 11 -11.38 -22.35 -63.62
CA THR A 11 -10.31 -21.40 -63.24
C THR A 11 -10.52 -20.83 -61.82
N VAL A 12 -11.76 -20.65 -61.36
CA VAL A 12 -12.06 -20.18 -60.00
C VAL A 12 -11.84 -21.29 -58.96
N ILE A 13 -12.15 -22.55 -59.28
CA ILE A 13 -11.89 -23.67 -58.36
C ILE A 13 -10.37 -23.92 -58.21
N PHE A 14 -9.58 -23.80 -59.28
CA PHE A 14 -8.11 -23.94 -59.20
C PHE A 14 -7.43 -22.81 -58.41
N LEU A 15 -7.98 -21.59 -58.44
CA LEU A 15 -7.48 -20.47 -57.63
C LEU A 15 -7.86 -20.61 -56.13
N CYS A 16 -9.02 -21.21 -55.83
CA CYS A 16 -9.40 -21.50 -54.44
C CYS A 16 -8.62 -22.67 -53.83
N THR A 17 -8.24 -23.69 -54.63
CA THR A 17 -7.43 -24.81 -54.12
C THR A 17 -5.94 -24.48 -54.02
N PHE A 18 -5.39 -23.62 -54.88
CA PHE A 18 -4.01 -23.12 -54.70
C PHE A 18 -3.89 -22.11 -53.54
N SER A 19 -4.93 -21.34 -53.23
CA SER A 19 -4.94 -20.43 -52.08
C SER A 19 -5.14 -21.16 -50.74
N ALA A 20 -5.60 -22.42 -50.76
CA ALA A 20 -5.75 -23.24 -49.56
C ALA A 20 -4.46 -23.98 -49.16
N GLN A 21 -3.41 -23.93 -49.98
CA GLN A 21 -2.17 -24.68 -49.75
C GLN A 21 -0.95 -23.79 -49.44
N TRP A 22 -1.11 -22.46 -49.48
CA TRP A 22 -0.08 -21.50 -49.10
C TRP A 22 -0.69 -20.46 -48.17
N GLY A 23 -0.67 -20.78 -46.88
CA GLY A 23 -1.27 -19.96 -45.84
C GLY A 23 -1.99 -20.79 -44.78
N ALA A 24 -1.42 -21.94 -44.37
CA ALA A 24 -1.50 -22.22 -42.94
C ALA A 24 -0.83 -21.01 -42.29
N CYS A 25 -1.62 -20.03 -41.85
CA CYS A 25 -1.15 -19.05 -40.91
C CYS A 25 -0.56 -19.90 -39.79
N ASP A 26 0.77 -19.93 -39.67
CA ASP A 26 1.42 -20.41 -38.47
C ASP A 26 0.74 -19.63 -37.36
N ALA A 27 -0.20 -20.28 -36.66
CA ALA A 27 -0.84 -19.69 -35.52
C ALA A 27 0.32 -19.45 -34.56
N GLN A 28 0.75 -18.19 -34.45
CA GLN A 28 1.88 -17.85 -33.59
C GLN A 28 1.54 -18.45 -32.22
N THR A 29 2.40 -19.34 -31.76
CA THR A 29 2.17 -20.05 -30.51
C THR A 29 2.61 -19.16 -29.36
N CYS A 30 1.74 -19.01 -28.35
CA CYS A 30 2.11 -18.38 -27.09
C CYS A 30 2.75 -19.43 -26.18
N GLU A 31 4.01 -19.21 -25.80
CA GLU A 31 4.78 -20.13 -24.94
C GLU A 31 4.85 -19.65 -23.48
N SER A 32 3.93 -18.78 -23.05
CA SER A 32 3.90 -18.22 -21.68
C SER A 32 3.83 -19.30 -20.59
N ALA A 33 3.12 -20.41 -20.87
CA ALA A 33 3.03 -21.55 -19.95
C ALA A 33 4.39 -22.24 -19.68
N LEU A 34 5.39 -22.03 -20.54
CA LEU A 34 6.74 -22.55 -20.35
C LEU A 34 7.63 -21.64 -19.50
N LEU A 35 7.17 -20.45 -19.11
CA LEU A 35 7.97 -19.47 -18.37
C LEU A 35 8.61 -20.07 -17.10
N THR A 36 7.85 -20.84 -16.34
CA THR A 36 8.32 -21.47 -15.09
C THR A 36 9.45 -22.47 -15.31
N SER A 37 9.55 -23.06 -16.51
CA SER A 37 10.61 -24.01 -16.85
C SER A 37 11.99 -23.35 -17.03
N CYS A 38 12.02 -22.02 -17.21
CA CYS A 38 13.27 -21.25 -17.31
C CYS A 38 13.95 -21.02 -15.97
N PHE A 39 13.29 -21.34 -14.86
CA PHE A 39 13.80 -21.10 -13.52
C PHE A 39 14.25 -22.42 -12.89
N PRO A 40 15.38 -22.42 -12.15
CA PRO A 40 15.81 -23.61 -11.44
C PRO A 40 14.72 -24.08 -10.46
N PRO A 41 14.55 -25.40 -10.27
CA PRO A 41 13.60 -25.92 -9.30
C PRO A 41 14.02 -25.47 -7.90
N GLY A 42 13.29 -24.52 -7.33
CA GLY A 42 13.51 -24.01 -5.97
C GLY A 42 12.65 -24.74 -4.93
N GLU A 43 12.94 -24.49 -3.65
CA GLU A 43 12.12 -24.95 -2.51
C GLU A 43 10.75 -24.22 -2.44
N ALA A 44 10.66 -23.04 -3.05
CA ALA A 44 9.41 -22.29 -3.20
C ALA A 44 8.80 -22.52 -4.59
N LYS A 45 7.48 -22.71 -4.65
CA LYS A 45 6.71 -22.90 -5.90
C LYS A 45 6.67 -21.67 -6.84
N VAL A 46 7.39 -20.59 -6.51
CA VAL A 46 7.32 -19.29 -7.21
C VAL A 46 8.66 -18.99 -7.90
N PRO A 47 8.67 -18.75 -9.23
CA PRO A 47 9.86 -18.31 -9.95
C PRO A 47 10.43 -17.02 -9.35
N LYS A 48 11.74 -16.99 -9.12
CA LYS A 48 12.45 -15.81 -8.64
C LYS A 48 13.86 -15.76 -9.20
N VAL A 49 14.38 -14.55 -9.39
CA VAL A 49 15.82 -14.35 -9.52
C VAL A 49 16.40 -14.36 -8.10
N GLU A 50 17.59 -14.93 -7.92
CA GLU A 50 18.31 -14.88 -6.63
C GLU A 50 19.48 -13.90 -6.73
N PHE A 51 19.61 -13.02 -5.74
CA PHE A 51 20.73 -12.10 -5.61
C PHE A 51 20.97 -11.79 -4.13
N THR A 52 22.21 -11.93 -3.67
CA THR A 52 22.58 -11.65 -2.27
C THR A 52 23.46 -10.40 -2.15
N ILE A 53 23.00 -9.43 -1.35
CA ILE A 53 23.71 -8.16 -1.15
C ILE A 53 24.60 -8.19 0.10
N ARG A 54 24.14 -8.78 1.22
CA ARG A 54 24.78 -8.68 2.55
C ARG A 54 26.17 -9.31 2.63
N ASP A 55 26.30 -10.55 2.15
CA ASP A 55 27.53 -11.35 2.28
C ASP A 55 28.09 -11.70 0.92
N VAL A 56 28.23 -10.68 0.07
CA VAL A 56 28.65 -10.89 -1.32
C VAL A 56 30.11 -11.34 -1.39
N THR A 57 30.36 -12.40 -2.15
CA THR A 57 31.69 -12.85 -2.55
C THR A 57 31.78 -12.79 -4.08
N VAL A 58 33.01 -12.78 -4.61
CA VAL A 58 33.21 -12.87 -6.07
C VAL A 58 32.55 -14.14 -6.62
N ASP A 59 32.68 -15.26 -5.91
CA ASP A 59 32.09 -16.54 -6.32
C ASP A 59 30.55 -16.51 -6.27
N SER A 60 29.95 -15.88 -5.26
CA SER A 60 28.49 -15.75 -5.19
C SER A 60 27.95 -14.87 -6.32
N LEU A 61 28.61 -13.74 -6.65
CA LEU A 61 28.20 -12.92 -7.80
C LEU A 61 28.34 -13.66 -9.12
N LYS A 62 29.40 -14.44 -9.28
CA LYS A 62 29.61 -15.23 -10.50
C LYS A 62 28.51 -16.26 -10.68
N LYS A 63 28.06 -16.88 -9.58
CA LYS A 63 26.90 -17.77 -9.56
C LYS A 63 25.61 -17.02 -9.92
N ASP A 64 25.37 -15.87 -9.29
CA ASP A 64 24.17 -15.04 -9.54
C ASP A 64 24.11 -14.56 -10.99
N CYS A 65 25.23 -14.08 -11.56
CA CYS A 65 25.35 -13.73 -12.98
C CYS A 65 25.07 -14.92 -13.90
N THR A 66 25.65 -16.10 -13.62
CA THR A 66 25.43 -17.31 -14.42
C THR A 66 23.96 -17.71 -14.42
N ASN A 67 23.30 -17.62 -13.27
CA ASN A 67 21.87 -17.90 -13.13
C ASN A 67 21.02 -16.88 -13.90
N ALA A 68 21.32 -15.59 -13.74
CA ALA A 68 20.61 -14.52 -14.43
C ALA A 68 20.76 -14.61 -15.96
N ASP A 69 21.94 -14.98 -16.46
CA ASP A 69 22.20 -15.21 -17.89
C ASP A 69 21.40 -16.39 -18.44
N ALA A 70 21.38 -17.52 -17.71
CA ALA A 70 20.61 -18.70 -18.10
C ALA A 70 19.10 -18.40 -18.15
N ILE A 71 18.56 -17.76 -17.11
CA ILE A 71 17.15 -17.36 -17.03
C ILE A 71 16.82 -16.39 -18.16
N SER A 72 17.59 -15.29 -18.30
CA SER A 72 17.36 -14.28 -19.33
C SER A 72 17.39 -14.88 -20.73
N THR A 73 18.35 -15.76 -21.01
CA THR A 73 18.46 -16.46 -22.30
C THR A 73 17.26 -17.36 -22.56
N CYS A 74 16.84 -18.16 -21.58
CA CYS A 74 15.67 -19.03 -21.71
C CYS A 74 14.38 -18.24 -21.97
N VAL A 75 14.11 -17.21 -21.15
CA VAL A 75 12.89 -16.40 -21.27
C VAL A 75 12.86 -15.63 -22.59
N ASN A 76 14.01 -15.11 -23.05
CA ASN A 76 14.08 -14.41 -24.34
C ASN A 76 13.70 -15.31 -25.52
N ASN A 77 14.01 -16.60 -25.47
CA ASN A 77 13.69 -17.58 -26.51
C ASN A 77 12.21 -17.97 -26.57
N LEU A 78 11.40 -17.64 -25.55
CA LEU A 78 9.96 -17.92 -25.56
C LEU A 78 9.26 -17.13 -26.67
N LYS A 79 8.44 -17.83 -27.46
CA LYS A 79 7.57 -17.20 -28.47
C LYS A 79 6.37 -16.55 -27.79
N ILE A 80 6.28 -15.23 -27.93
CA ILE A 80 5.20 -14.43 -27.31
C ILE A 80 4.29 -13.73 -28.33
N ASP A 81 4.63 -13.79 -29.62
CA ASP A 81 3.83 -13.17 -30.69
C ASP A 81 2.44 -13.81 -30.84
N GLY A 82 2.24 -14.99 -30.27
CA GLY A 82 0.95 -15.67 -30.19
C GLY A 82 0.08 -15.27 -29.01
N CYS A 83 0.64 -14.54 -28.04
CA CYS A 83 -0.05 -14.21 -26.79
C CYS A 83 -1.03 -13.05 -27.00
N GLN A 84 -2.03 -12.95 -26.12
CA GLN A 84 -2.92 -11.79 -26.05
C GLN A 84 -2.11 -10.51 -25.76
N ASP A 85 -2.59 -9.34 -26.19
CA ASP A 85 -1.83 -8.09 -26.12
C ASP A 85 -1.35 -7.74 -24.71
N GLU A 86 -2.18 -7.97 -23.69
CA GLU A 86 -1.84 -7.72 -22.29
C GLU A 86 -0.74 -8.66 -21.79
N GLU A 87 -0.91 -9.96 -22.02
CA GLU A 87 0.07 -10.99 -21.66
C GLU A 87 1.40 -10.78 -22.41
N ARG A 88 1.35 -10.42 -23.69
CA ARG A 88 2.53 -10.12 -24.50
C ARG A 88 3.26 -8.90 -23.96
N ARG A 89 2.55 -7.82 -23.63
CA ARG A 89 3.13 -6.61 -23.03
C ARG A 89 3.82 -6.96 -21.71
N HIS A 90 3.17 -7.75 -20.86
CA HIS A 90 3.72 -8.20 -19.59
C HIS A 90 4.99 -9.05 -19.77
N LEU A 91 4.96 -10.04 -20.67
CA LEU A 91 6.12 -10.88 -20.97
C LEU A 91 7.27 -10.07 -21.58
N GLN A 92 6.97 -9.05 -22.37
CA GLN A 92 7.98 -8.14 -22.89
C GLN A 92 8.65 -7.33 -21.78
N LEU A 93 7.85 -6.78 -20.85
CA LEU A 93 8.35 -6.07 -19.66
C LEU A 93 9.29 -6.98 -18.85
N LEU A 94 8.89 -8.23 -18.62
CA LEU A 94 9.69 -9.23 -17.91
C LEU A 94 11.00 -9.57 -18.66
N LYS A 95 10.95 -9.77 -19.98
CA LYS A 95 12.16 -9.99 -20.81
C LYS A 95 13.15 -8.83 -20.66
N ASP A 96 12.64 -7.60 -20.72
CA ASP A 96 13.47 -6.40 -20.57
C ASP A 96 14.05 -6.28 -19.16
N GLY A 97 13.26 -6.56 -18.11
CA GLY A 97 13.71 -6.56 -16.71
C GLY A 97 14.79 -7.61 -16.44
N LEU A 98 14.59 -8.85 -16.88
CA LEU A 98 15.57 -9.93 -16.73
C LEU A 98 16.87 -9.62 -17.47
N ARG A 99 16.79 -8.97 -18.63
CA ARG A 99 17.98 -8.52 -19.38
C ARG A 99 18.74 -7.44 -18.62
N SER A 100 18.06 -6.45 -18.03
CA SER A 100 18.71 -5.43 -17.18
C SER A 100 19.38 -6.07 -15.97
N THR A 101 18.67 -6.95 -15.25
CA THR A 101 19.22 -7.69 -14.11
C THR A 101 20.47 -8.46 -14.48
N ARG A 102 20.44 -9.21 -15.59
CA ARG A 102 21.63 -9.90 -16.09
C ARG A 102 22.78 -8.93 -16.34
N ASN A 103 22.53 -7.83 -17.06
CA ASN A 103 23.57 -6.86 -17.39
C ASN A 103 24.22 -6.28 -16.13
N SER A 104 23.40 -5.92 -15.14
CA SER A 104 23.86 -5.36 -13.88
C SER A 104 24.61 -6.38 -13.03
N LEU A 105 24.08 -7.61 -12.87
CA LEU A 105 24.71 -8.70 -12.10
C LEU A 105 26.01 -9.21 -12.71
N CYS A 106 26.14 -9.15 -14.04
CA CYS A 106 27.32 -9.60 -14.76
C CYS A 106 28.34 -8.47 -15.01
N HIS A 107 28.10 -7.26 -14.48
CA HIS A 107 29.03 -6.16 -14.63
C HIS A 107 30.34 -6.42 -13.86
N GLU A 108 31.48 -6.19 -14.49
CA GLU A 108 32.80 -6.51 -13.91
C GLU A 108 33.08 -5.76 -12.59
N ASP A 109 32.66 -4.50 -12.53
CA ASP A 109 32.83 -3.65 -11.33
C ASP A 109 31.75 -3.85 -10.26
N LEU A 110 30.76 -4.73 -10.46
CA LEU A 110 29.65 -4.87 -9.51
C LEU A 110 30.15 -5.25 -8.11
N TYR A 111 31.11 -6.17 -8.01
CA TYR A 111 31.62 -6.63 -6.71
C TYR A 111 32.14 -5.46 -5.86
N GLN A 112 32.99 -4.62 -6.45
CA GLN A 112 33.55 -3.47 -5.76
C GLN A 112 32.45 -2.47 -5.38
N SER A 113 31.49 -2.23 -6.28
CA SER A 113 30.35 -1.36 -6.01
C SER A 113 29.50 -1.87 -4.85
N VAL A 114 29.22 -3.18 -4.76
CA VAL A 114 28.42 -3.77 -3.67
C VAL A 114 29.18 -3.68 -2.35
N VAL A 115 30.49 -3.91 -2.35
CA VAL A 115 31.32 -3.74 -1.14
C VAL A 115 31.26 -2.31 -0.61
N GLU A 116 31.37 -1.31 -1.49
CA GLU A 116 31.25 0.11 -1.11
C GLU A 116 29.84 0.46 -0.64
N PHE A 117 28.84 -0.05 -1.34
CA PHE A 117 27.45 0.17 -0.99
C PHE A 117 27.11 -0.41 0.39
N ASN A 118 27.56 -1.64 0.69
CA ASN A 118 27.36 -2.27 2.00
C ASN A 118 28.05 -1.52 3.14
N ARG A 119 29.21 -0.89 2.88
CA ARG A 119 29.87 -0.03 3.87
C ARG A 119 29.08 1.24 4.15
N CYS A 120 28.40 1.77 3.13
CA CYS A 120 27.60 2.97 3.26
C CYS A 120 26.24 2.71 3.92
N ARG A 121 25.59 1.61 3.55
CA ARG A 121 24.24 1.26 4.00
C ARG A 121 24.19 1.08 5.51
N ASN A 122 23.10 1.54 6.12
CA ASN A 122 22.86 1.31 7.54
C ASN A 122 22.14 -0.03 7.77
N GLU A 123 22.92 -1.05 8.14
CA GLU A 123 22.43 -2.41 8.39
C GLU A 123 21.36 -2.47 9.48
N THR A 124 21.57 -1.74 10.58
CA THR A 124 20.63 -1.66 11.69
C THR A 124 19.29 -1.09 11.25
N VAL A 125 19.30 -0.07 10.39
CA VAL A 125 18.07 0.50 9.82
C VAL A 125 17.35 -0.53 8.95
N PHE A 126 18.08 -1.33 8.16
CA PHE A 126 17.47 -2.40 7.39
C PHE A 126 16.82 -3.45 8.30
N ASP A 127 17.54 -3.96 9.30
CA ASP A 127 17.03 -5.02 10.18
C ASP A 127 15.80 -4.57 10.98
N VAL A 128 15.85 -3.36 11.55
CA VAL A 128 14.71 -2.78 12.26
C VAL A 128 13.52 -2.59 11.33
N CYS A 129 13.74 -2.06 10.12
CA CYS A 129 12.67 -1.87 9.15
C CYS A 129 12.06 -3.20 8.71
N ASN A 130 12.90 -4.18 8.38
CA ASN A 130 12.44 -5.47 7.90
C ASN A 130 11.73 -6.25 9.01
N GLY A 131 12.16 -6.12 10.26
CA GLY A 131 11.44 -6.61 11.43
C GLY A 131 10.04 -6.01 11.53
N ALA A 132 9.93 -4.68 11.53
CA ALA A 132 8.65 -3.98 11.58
C ALA A 132 7.73 -4.34 10.39
N TYR A 133 8.29 -4.50 9.20
CA TYR A 133 7.55 -4.95 8.01
C TYR A 133 7.02 -6.37 8.18
N ASN A 134 7.81 -7.29 8.74
CA ASN A 134 7.34 -8.65 9.00
C ASN A 134 6.24 -8.67 10.07
N ASP A 135 6.36 -7.86 11.12
CA ASP A 135 5.31 -7.71 12.14
C ASP A 135 4.01 -7.18 11.50
N GLU A 136 4.10 -6.14 10.65
CA GLU A 136 2.98 -5.60 9.87
C GLU A 136 2.31 -6.68 9.02
N ARG A 137 3.10 -7.50 8.32
CA ARG A 137 2.57 -8.62 7.52
C ARG A 137 1.86 -9.66 8.39
N THR A 138 2.43 -10.02 9.54
CA THR A 138 1.80 -10.96 10.47
C THR A 138 0.46 -10.42 10.95
N ILE A 139 0.37 -9.12 11.29
CA ILE A 139 -0.89 -8.47 11.67
C ILE A 139 -1.92 -8.55 10.52
N LEU A 140 -1.50 -8.25 9.29
CA LEU A 140 -2.38 -8.35 8.13
C LEU A 140 -2.85 -9.78 7.86
N GLU A 141 -1.97 -10.77 8.04
CA GLU A 141 -2.28 -12.18 7.84
C GLU A 141 -3.28 -12.69 8.89
N GLU A 142 -3.01 -12.43 10.17
CA GLU A 142 -3.89 -12.79 11.29
C GLU A 142 -5.25 -12.09 11.20
N GLY A 143 -5.28 -10.85 10.72
CA GLY A 143 -6.50 -10.09 10.47
C GLY A 143 -7.28 -10.51 9.21
N GLY A 144 -6.72 -11.39 8.37
CA GLY A 144 -7.34 -11.77 7.09
C GLY A 144 -7.35 -10.64 6.05
N HIS A 145 -6.51 -9.62 6.23
CA HIS A 145 -6.37 -8.46 5.35
C HIS A 145 -5.16 -8.57 4.41
N LEU A 146 -4.29 -9.57 4.58
CA LEU A 146 -3.15 -9.79 3.70
C LEU A 146 -3.59 -10.18 2.29
N THR A 147 -3.48 -9.22 1.37
CA THR A 147 -3.83 -9.43 -0.04
C THR A 147 -2.83 -10.37 -0.73
N ARG A 148 -3.25 -10.91 -1.88
CA ARG A 148 -2.34 -11.67 -2.75
C ARG A 148 -1.15 -10.82 -3.18
N GLU A 149 -1.39 -9.56 -3.54
CA GLU A 149 -0.36 -8.63 -3.97
C GLU A 149 0.69 -8.40 -2.86
N GLU A 150 0.27 -8.17 -1.62
CA GLU A 150 1.20 -8.00 -0.49
C GLU A 150 1.99 -9.27 -0.17
N ARG A 151 1.41 -10.45 -0.42
CA ARG A 151 2.08 -11.74 -0.24
C ARG A 151 3.14 -11.99 -1.32
N GLU A 152 2.85 -11.64 -2.58
CA GLU A 152 3.69 -11.97 -3.75
C GLU A 152 4.70 -10.86 -4.06
N CYS A 153 4.30 -9.58 -4.01
CA CYS A 153 5.12 -8.45 -4.45
C CYS A 153 6.16 -7.96 -3.43
N ARG A 154 5.94 -8.25 -2.13
CA ARG A 154 6.86 -7.92 -1.02
C ARG A 154 7.44 -6.49 -1.03
N TYR A 155 6.65 -5.48 -1.44
CA TYR A 155 7.11 -4.08 -1.59
C TYR A 155 7.80 -3.51 -0.34
N GLY A 156 7.42 -3.97 0.86
CA GLY A 156 8.02 -3.50 2.11
C GLY A 156 9.48 -3.90 2.28
N GLU A 157 9.89 -5.08 1.81
CA GLU A 157 11.30 -5.51 1.88
C GLU A 157 12.18 -4.58 1.04
N TYR A 158 11.73 -4.24 -0.17
CA TYR A 158 12.43 -3.30 -1.02
C TYR A 158 12.42 -1.86 -0.46
N ALA A 159 11.30 -1.42 0.13
CA ALA A 159 11.24 -0.15 0.83
C ALA A 159 12.26 -0.07 1.98
N CYS A 160 12.42 -1.14 2.76
CA CYS A 160 13.43 -1.22 3.81
C CYS A 160 14.86 -1.16 3.28
N TYR A 161 15.11 -1.80 2.14
CA TYR A 161 16.37 -1.64 1.42
C TYR A 161 16.63 -0.17 1.06
N LEU A 162 15.67 0.50 0.42
CA LEU A 162 15.80 1.90 0.02
C LEU A 162 16.05 2.82 1.23
N LYS A 163 15.34 2.58 2.34
CA LYS A 163 15.48 3.32 3.60
C LYS A 163 16.89 3.21 4.17
N SER A 164 17.42 1.99 4.22
CA SER A 164 18.77 1.74 4.74
C SER A 164 19.88 2.39 3.89
N ALA A 165 19.56 2.78 2.65
CA ALA A 165 20.48 3.32 1.66
C ALA A 165 20.24 4.81 1.32
N GLU A 166 19.46 5.54 2.12
CA GLU A 166 19.13 6.95 1.86
C GLU A 166 20.37 7.86 1.83
N GLY A 167 21.40 7.55 2.61
CA GLY A 167 22.66 8.30 2.63
C GLY A 167 23.68 7.89 1.56
N CYS A 168 23.35 6.90 0.73
CA CYS A 168 24.29 6.30 -0.22
C CYS A 168 24.13 6.85 -1.65
N PRO A 169 25.21 6.83 -2.46
CA PRO A 169 25.16 7.27 -3.84
C PRO A 169 24.04 6.59 -4.62
N SER A 170 23.13 7.41 -5.19
CA SER A 170 21.95 6.93 -5.91
C SER A 170 22.26 6.33 -7.28
N THR A 171 23.45 6.57 -7.83
CA THR A 171 23.90 6.12 -9.16
C THR A 171 25.00 5.06 -9.09
N SER A 172 25.11 4.35 -7.97
CA SER A 172 26.06 3.23 -7.86
C SER A 172 25.55 2.02 -8.64
N LEU A 173 26.46 1.28 -9.29
CA LEU A 173 26.16 0.02 -9.97
C LEU A 173 25.45 -0.97 -9.03
N ALA A 174 25.85 -1.01 -7.75
CA ALA A 174 25.17 -1.82 -6.74
C ALA A 174 23.70 -1.44 -6.56
N ARG A 175 23.38 -0.15 -6.51
CA ARG A 175 21.99 0.29 -6.37
C ARG A 175 21.17 -0.03 -7.62
N GLU A 176 21.75 0.15 -8.80
CA GLU A 176 21.14 -0.24 -10.07
C GLU A 176 20.85 -1.75 -10.11
N ALA A 177 21.84 -2.59 -9.78
CA ALA A 177 21.68 -4.04 -9.74
C ALA A 177 20.57 -4.48 -8.78
N VAL A 178 20.45 -3.83 -7.61
CA VAL A 178 19.36 -4.13 -6.68
C VAL A 178 18.01 -3.67 -7.22
N ASN A 179 17.94 -2.50 -7.83
CA ASN A 179 16.69 -2.02 -8.43
C ASN A 179 16.22 -2.95 -9.55
N ASP A 180 17.11 -3.35 -10.45
CA ASP A 180 16.81 -4.28 -11.55
C ASP A 180 16.34 -5.65 -11.02
N TYR A 181 17.03 -6.17 -10.01
CA TYR A 181 16.68 -7.40 -9.33
C TYR A 181 15.26 -7.36 -8.74
N TYR A 182 14.94 -6.32 -7.97
CA TYR A 182 13.60 -6.19 -7.38
C TYR A 182 12.54 -5.98 -8.46
N ASN A 183 12.79 -5.12 -9.44
CA ASN A 183 11.88 -4.88 -10.56
C ASN A 183 11.60 -6.17 -11.35
N SER A 184 12.59 -7.02 -11.58
CA SER A 184 12.38 -8.31 -12.27
C SER A 184 11.53 -9.28 -11.47
N ASN A 185 11.71 -9.32 -10.15
CA ASN A 185 10.85 -10.12 -9.28
C ASN A 185 9.43 -9.57 -9.18
N LEU A 186 9.25 -8.24 -9.24
CA LEU A 186 7.92 -7.62 -9.36
C LEU A 186 7.26 -8.00 -10.69
N ASP A 187 8.00 -7.91 -11.79
CA ASP A 187 7.52 -8.33 -13.11
C ASP A 187 7.13 -9.81 -13.12
N LEU A 188 7.89 -10.71 -12.47
CA LEU A 188 7.55 -12.14 -12.40
C LEU A 188 6.22 -12.41 -11.70
N ASN A 189 5.84 -11.55 -10.76
CA ASN A 189 4.62 -11.70 -9.96
C ASN A 189 3.47 -10.80 -10.46
N SER A 190 3.62 -10.17 -11.64
CA SER A 190 2.64 -9.22 -12.19
C SER A 190 2.35 -8.03 -11.27
N CYS A 191 3.39 -7.57 -10.57
CA CYS A 191 3.35 -6.45 -9.64
C CYS A 191 3.76 -5.14 -10.33
N ALA A 192 3.26 -4.02 -9.84
CA ALA A 192 3.68 -2.71 -10.30
C ALA A 192 5.13 -2.41 -9.86
N ARG A 193 5.97 -1.88 -10.76
CA ARG A 193 7.34 -1.52 -10.40
C ARG A 193 7.38 -0.32 -9.46
N PHE A 194 8.38 -0.29 -8.59
CA PHE A 194 8.54 0.78 -7.59
C PHE A 194 8.86 2.14 -8.23
N ASP A 195 9.50 2.15 -9.39
CA ASP A 195 9.83 3.34 -10.17
C ASP A 195 8.69 3.80 -11.10
N GLY A 196 7.55 3.10 -11.08
CA GLY A 196 6.41 3.35 -11.96
C GLY A 196 6.64 3.01 -13.45
N SER A 197 7.79 2.44 -13.81
CA SER A 197 8.14 2.16 -15.22
C SER A 197 7.28 1.09 -15.87
N SER A 198 6.57 0.26 -15.09
CA SER A 198 5.59 -0.69 -15.63
C SER A 198 4.28 -0.02 -16.09
N GLY A 199 4.09 1.28 -15.81
CA GLY A 199 2.85 2.01 -16.10
C GLY A 199 1.66 1.60 -15.23
N GLN A 200 1.87 0.68 -14.28
CA GLN A 200 0.91 0.34 -13.24
C GLN A 200 1.20 1.18 -11.98
N GLN A 201 0.16 1.48 -11.22
CA GLN A 201 0.28 2.20 -9.95
C GLN A 201 0.07 1.21 -8.80
N ARG A 202 0.86 1.35 -7.74
CA ARG A 202 0.77 0.50 -6.54
C ARG A 202 -0.36 0.96 -5.61
N CYS A 203 -0.92 0.00 -4.87
CA CYS A 203 -1.87 0.27 -3.79
C CYS A 203 -1.40 -0.40 -2.49
N ASP A 204 -0.64 0.33 -1.68
CA ASP A 204 -0.18 -0.07 -0.35
C ASP A 204 -1.23 0.29 0.74
N ALA A 205 -2.52 0.25 0.44
CA ALA A 205 -3.57 0.78 1.32
C ALA A 205 -3.60 0.12 2.71
N GLU A 206 -3.54 -1.21 2.80
CA GLU A 206 -3.62 -1.92 4.08
C GLU A 206 -2.38 -1.60 4.94
N ARG A 207 -1.20 -1.67 4.33
CA ARG A 207 0.07 -1.27 4.95
C ARG A 207 0.03 0.17 5.46
N PHE A 208 -0.50 1.07 4.64
CA PHE A 208 -0.72 2.46 4.99
C PHE A 208 -1.58 2.56 6.25
N LEU A 209 -2.73 1.87 6.30
CA LEU A 209 -3.64 1.85 7.46
C LEU A 209 -2.99 1.27 8.72
N VAL A 210 -2.11 0.26 8.61
CA VAL A 210 -1.39 -0.31 9.77
C VAL A 210 -0.49 0.75 10.41
N CYS A 211 0.25 1.56 9.63
CA CYS A 211 1.08 2.65 10.18
C CYS A 211 0.28 3.58 11.11
N PHE A 212 -0.89 4.05 10.67
CA PHE A 212 -1.74 4.94 11.45
C PHE A 212 -2.39 4.22 12.64
N THR A 213 -2.86 2.98 12.45
CA THR A 213 -3.49 2.20 13.52
C THR A 213 -2.52 1.94 14.66
N THR A 214 -1.29 1.54 14.34
CA THR A 214 -0.23 1.32 15.32
C THR A 214 0.11 2.60 16.06
N ALA A 215 0.25 3.73 15.36
CA ALA A 215 0.55 5.01 15.99
C ALA A 215 -0.60 5.47 16.92
N VAL A 216 -1.85 5.44 16.45
CA VAL A 216 -3.03 5.77 17.27
C VAL A 216 -3.15 4.86 18.49
N GLY A 217 -2.81 3.57 18.36
CA GLY A 217 -2.81 2.63 19.48
C GLY A 217 -1.73 2.90 20.54
N GLN A 218 -0.66 3.61 20.18
CA GLN A 218 0.45 3.95 21.08
C GLN A 218 0.32 5.35 21.70
N ILE A 219 -0.40 6.28 21.04
CA ILE A 219 -0.69 7.61 21.57
C ILE A 219 -1.56 7.49 22.81
N ARG A 220 -1.11 8.07 23.94
CA ARG A 220 -1.83 8.01 25.23
C ARG A 220 -2.63 9.27 25.55
N PHE A 221 -2.34 10.36 24.84
CA PHE A 221 -3.05 11.62 24.91
C PHE A 221 -4.59 11.43 24.90
N PRO A 222 -5.33 12.13 25.77
CA PRO A 222 -4.89 13.15 26.73
C PRO A 222 -4.73 12.60 28.16
N LYS A 223 -4.72 11.27 28.35
CA LYS A 223 -4.76 10.66 29.70
C LYS A 223 -3.49 10.94 30.50
N ASP A 224 -2.35 10.78 29.86
CA ASP A 224 -1.03 11.06 30.44
C ASP A 224 -0.64 12.49 30.05
N HIS A 225 -0.40 13.35 31.04
CA HIS A 225 -0.17 14.79 30.85
C HIS A 225 1.22 15.25 31.32
N ASP A 226 2.11 14.31 31.67
CA ASP A 226 3.50 14.65 31.95
C ASP A 226 4.29 14.89 30.66
N ASP A 227 5.28 15.77 30.73
CA ASP A 227 6.11 16.17 29.58
C ASP A 227 6.73 14.97 28.84
N LYS A 228 7.11 13.92 29.58
CA LYS A 228 7.76 12.75 29.00
C LYS A 228 6.77 11.92 28.18
N SER A 229 5.54 11.75 28.66
CA SER A 229 4.48 11.06 27.92
C SER A 229 4.06 11.83 26.67
N LEU A 230 3.87 13.16 26.77
CA LEU A 230 3.53 14.00 25.61
C LEU A 230 4.66 14.03 24.56
N ALA A 231 5.91 14.11 24.99
CA ALA A 231 7.06 14.01 24.10
C ALA A 231 7.15 12.63 23.42
N ASN A 232 6.71 11.56 24.11
CA ASN A 232 6.64 10.23 23.53
C ASN A 232 5.51 10.14 22.48
N ASP A 233 4.33 10.69 22.76
CA ASP A 233 3.22 10.74 21.80
C ASP A 233 3.60 11.53 20.53
N CYS A 234 4.33 12.63 20.68
CA CYS A 234 4.89 13.37 19.54
C CYS A 234 5.82 12.49 18.69
N LYS A 235 6.77 11.78 19.31
CA LYS A 235 7.66 10.85 18.60
C LYS A 235 6.91 9.72 17.88
N VAL A 236 5.85 9.21 18.50
CA VAL A 236 4.98 8.19 17.87
C VAL A 236 4.30 8.78 16.64
N ALA A 237 3.78 10.01 16.72
CA ALA A 237 3.17 10.69 15.57
C ALA A 237 4.18 10.93 14.43
N GLU A 238 5.41 11.37 14.74
CA GLU A 238 6.49 11.55 13.76
C GLU A 238 6.86 10.23 13.03
N SER A 239 6.72 9.08 13.72
CA SER A 239 7.09 7.78 13.15
C SER A 239 6.26 7.39 11.92
N VAL A 240 5.03 7.92 11.78
CA VAL A 240 4.12 7.61 10.67
C VAL A 240 4.63 8.16 9.34
N ASP A 241 5.28 9.32 9.34
CA ASP A 241 5.90 9.87 8.13
C ASP A 241 6.99 8.93 7.62
N SER A 242 7.78 8.37 8.53
CA SER A 242 8.82 7.39 8.21
C SER A 242 8.24 6.05 7.75
N CYS A 243 7.11 5.62 8.33
CA CYS A 243 6.41 4.39 8.00
C CYS A 243 5.82 4.45 6.58
N THR A 244 5.19 5.58 6.23
CA THR A 244 4.44 5.75 4.99
C THR A 244 5.28 6.27 3.80
N LYS A 245 6.52 6.69 4.03
CA LYS A 245 7.42 7.33 3.04
C LYS A 245 7.51 6.63 1.68
N TYR A 246 7.46 5.30 1.67
CA TYR A 246 7.69 4.45 0.49
C TYR A 246 6.42 3.77 -0.04
N MET A 247 5.27 4.12 0.52
CA MET A 247 3.98 3.56 0.18
C MET A 247 3.28 4.41 -0.89
N GLU A 248 2.59 3.75 -1.80
CA GLU A 248 1.84 4.37 -2.88
C GLU A 248 0.36 4.01 -2.80
N ILE A 249 -0.51 4.96 -3.18
CA ILE A 249 -1.96 4.75 -3.20
C ILE A 249 -2.56 4.97 -4.59
N GLY A 250 -1.71 5.15 -5.62
CA GLY A 250 -2.14 5.47 -6.98
C GLY A 250 -2.99 4.35 -7.60
N GLY A 251 -2.69 3.09 -7.30
CA GLY A 251 -3.45 1.93 -7.77
C GLY A 251 -4.76 1.70 -7.03
N CYS A 252 -5.01 2.40 -5.92
CA CYS A 252 -6.20 2.16 -5.11
C CYS A 252 -7.48 2.69 -5.77
N SER A 253 -8.64 2.17 -5.34
CA SER A 253 -9.94 2.72 -5.74
C SER A 253 -10.07 4.19 -5.33
N ASP A 254 -10.89 4.96 -6.05
CA ASP A 254 -11.08 6.38 -5.75
C ASP A 254 -11.63 6.62 -4.33
N GLU A 255 -12.53 5.75 -3.88
CA GLU A 255 -13.05 5.76 -2.50
C GLU A 255 -11.93 5.54 -1.48
N MET A 256 -11.06 4.55 -1.71
CA MET A 256 -9.93 4.27 -0.82
C MET A 256 -8.92 5.42 -0.84
N LYS A 257 -8.58 5.96 -2.01
CA LYS A 257 -7.69 7.13 -2.13
C LYS A 257 -8.20 8.31 -1.34
N GLN A 258 -9.48 8.64 -1.50
CA GLN A 258 -10.10 9.75 -0.79
C GLN A 258 -10.03 9.54 0.73
N ARG A 259 -10.32 8.33 1.19
CA ARG A 259 -10.22 7.96 2.61
C ARG A 259 -8.80 8.09 3.15
N LEU A 260 -7.81 7.54 2.44
CA LEU A 260 -6.40 7.62 2.85
C LEU A 260 -5.87 9.07 2.84
N GLN A 261 -6.34 9.90 1.90
CA GLN A 261 -6.03 11.33 1.89
C GLN A 261 -6.59 12.07 3.10
N TYR A 262 -7.82 11.77 3.50
CA TYR A 262 -8.41 12.32 4.72
C TYR A 262 -7.66 11.88 5.98
N LEU A 263 -7.37 10.58 6.09
CA LEU A 263 -6.58 10.02 7.18
C LEU A 263 -5.22 10.72 7.29
N LYS A 264 -4.50 10.87 6.16
CA LYS A 264 -3.20 11.54 6.11
C LYS A 264 -3.30 12.98 6.58
N ARG A 265 -4.30 13.74 6.12
CA ARG A 265 -4.49 15.14 6.49
C ARG A 265 -4.80 15.30 7.98
N ASP A 266 -5.70 14.49 8.50
CA ASP A 266 -6.12 14.58 9.89
C ASP A 266 -5.02 14.14 10.83
N PHE A 267 -4.29 13.09 10.48
CA PHE A 267 -3.14 12.67 11.26
C PHE A 267 -2.00 13.68 11.21
N ALA A 268 -1.74 14.32 10.05
CA ALA A 268 -0.77 15.42 9.98
C ALA A 268 -1.18 16.60 10.88
N SER A 269 -2.49 16.87 10.96
CA SER A 269 -3.01 17.89 11.86
C SER A 269 -2.87 17.47 13.33
N LEU A 270 -3.20 16.22 13.66
CA LEU A 270 -2.98 15.62 14.99
C LEU A 270 -1.51 15.74 15.41
N HIS A 271 -0.60 15.31 14.55
CA HIS A 271 0.85 15.41 14.74
C HIS A 271 1.25 16.86 15.05
N SER A 272 0.81 17.83 14.25
CA SER A 272 1.10 19.24 14.49
C SER A 272 0.58 19.75 15.83
N GLN A 273 -0.56 19.26 16.33
CA GLN A 273 -1.10 19.70 17.61
C GLN A 273 -0.41 19.01 18.79
N ILE A 274 -0.14 17.70 18.71
CA ILE A 274 0.55 16.94 19.77
C ILE A 274 1.99 17.41 19.94
N CYS A 275 2.66 17.79 18.85
CA CYS A 275 4.02 18.33 18.89
C CYS A 275 4.07 19.85 19.08
N ASP A 276 2.94 20.52 19.34
CA ASP A 276 2.92 21.95 19.63
C ASP A 276 3.67 22.22 20.95
N PRO A 277 4.60 23.18 21.03
CA PRO A 277 5.31 23.50 22.27
C PRO A 277 4.40 23.86 23.45
N ASN A 278 3.18 24.34 23.18
CA ASN A 278 2.18 24.70 24.19
C ASN A 278 1.23 23.55 24.54
N ILE A 279 1.42 22.36 23.97
CA ILE A 279 0.51 21.22 24.20
C ILE A 279 0.37 20.89 25.68
N HIS A 280 1.47 20.92 26.44
CA HIS A 280 1.45 20.63 27.88
C HIS A 280 0.55 21.61 28.64
N THR A 281 0.74 22.92 28.45
CA THR A 281 -0.12 23.95 29.04
C THR A 281 -1.57 23.76 28.61
N SER A 282 -1.80 23.46 27.33
CA SER A 282 -3.14 23.22 26.81
C SER A 282 -3.81 21.98 27.38
N VAL A 283 -3.06 20.92 27.71
CA VAL A 283 -3.58 19.71 28.37
C VAL A 283 -3.98 20.04 29.81
N LEU A 284 -3.16 20.79 30.53
CA LEU A 284 -3.49 21.23 31.90
C LEU A 284 -4.76 22.08 31.92
N GLU A 285 -4.91 23.01 30.98
CA GLU A 285 -6.14 23.79 30.82
C GLU A 285 -7.33 22.88 30.54
N LEU A 286 -7.18 21.91 29.62
CA LEU A 286 -8.22 20.95 29.29
C LEU A 286 -8.69 20.17 30.53
N THR A 287 -7.77 19.63 31.34
CA THR A 287 -8.10 18.91 32.57
C THR A 287 -8.82 19.80 33.58
N GLN A 288 -8.47 21.09 33.65
CA GLN A 288 -9.10 22.04 34.59
C GLN A 288 -10.52 22.45 34.17
N CYS A 289 -10.76 22.61 32.87
CA CYS A 289 -12.05 23.09 32.36
C CYS A 289 -13.03 21.98 32.00
N MET A 290 -12.54 20.78 31.68
CA MET A 290 -13.36 19.65 31.27
C MET A 290 -14.07 19.02 32.47
N ASN A 291 -15.35 18.70 32.30
CA ASN A 291 -16.08 17.93 33.30
C ASN A 291 -15.89 16.41 33.07
N GLU A 292 -14.85 15.84 33.68
CA GLU A 292 -14.55 14.40 33.58
C GLU A 292 -15.73 13.50 33.96
N SER A 293 -16.43 13.86 35.05
CA SER A 293 -17.60 13.08 35.50
C SER A 293 -18.74 13.07 34.47
N ALA A 294 -18.89 14.16 33.70
CA ALA A 294 -19.86 14.24 32.62
C ALA A 294 -19.44 13.39 31.41
N VAL A 295 -18.14 13.38 31.05
CA VAL A 295 -17.62 12.48 30.01
C VAL A 295 -17.91 11.03 30.41
N GLU A 296 -17.48 10.62 31.60
CA GLU A 296 -17.61 9.23 32.06
C GLU A 296 -19.07 8.78 32.11
N SER A 297 -19.95 9.63 32.64
CA SER A 297 -21.39 9.34 32.72
C SER A 297 -22.02 9.27 31.34
N CYS A 298 -21.64 10.16 30.42
CA CYS A 298 -22.14 10.17 29.05
C CYS A 298 -21.67 8.94 28.28
N THR A 299 -20.38 8.59 28.34
CA THR A 299 -19.80 7.44 27.65
C THR A 299 -20.41 6.11 28.12
N LYS A 300 -20.73 5.96 29.41
CA LYS A 300 -21.41 4.76 29.95
C LYS A 300 -22.81 4.54 29.37
N LEU A 301 -23.47 5.59 28.89
CA LEU A 301 -24.80 5.52 28.30
C LEU A 301 -24.76 5.23 26.79
N LEU A 302 -23.58 5.29 26.17
CA LEU A 302 -23.45 5.04 24.75
C LEU A 302 -23.54 3.55 24.43
N PRO A 303 -24.25 3.17 23.35
CA PRO A 303 -24.16 1.82 22.84
C PRO A 303 -22.73 1.54 22.37
N GLN A 304 -22.24 0.32 22.61
CA GLN A 304 -20.97 -0.11 22.03
C GLN A 304 -21.09 -0.15 20.51
N HIS A 305 -20.52 0.86 19.85
CA HIS A 305 -20.48 0.97 18.40
C HIS A 305 -19.03 1.12 17.96
N HIS A 306 -18.63 0.38 16.92
CA HIS A 306 -17.24 0.39 16.44
C HIS A 306 -16.74 1.81 16.15
N CYS A 307 -17.59 2.68 15.58
CA CYS A 307 -17.25 4.08 15.29
C CYS A 307 -17.14 5.01 16.50
N ARG A 308 -17.68 4.68 17.68
CA ARG A 308 -17.60 5.54 18.88
C ARG A 308 -18.03 7.01 18.69
N ILE A 309 -18.92 7.31 17.74
CA ILE A 309 -19.31 8.71 17.40
C ILE A 309 -19.82 9.48 18.63
N GLY A 310 -20.62 8.83 19.49
CA GLY A 310 -21.12 9.46 20.70
C GLY A 310 -20.03 9.83 21.71
N GLU A 311 -18.85 9.19 21.69
CA GLU A 311 -17.76 9.53 22.62
C GLU A 311 -17.23 10.95 22.34
N TYR A 312 -17.19 11.35 21.08
CA TYR A 312 -16.80 12.71 20.69
C TYR A 312 -17.83 13.74 21.12
N ASP A 313 -19.13 13.47 20.96
CA ASP A 313 -20.19 14.37 21.43
C ASP A 313 -20.16 14.51 22.96
N CYS A 314 -19.91 13.42 23.69
CA CYS A 314 -19.70 13.45 25.14
C CYS A 314 -18.51 14.33 25.53
N PHE A 315 -17.38 14.19 24.82
CA PHE A 315 -16.20 15.02 25.01
C PHE A 315 -16.52 16.50 24.77
N LEU A 316 -17.13 16.85 23.63
CA LEU A 316 -17.48 18.24 23.31
C LEU A 316 -18.37 18.86 24.39
N ASN A 317 -19.43 18.17 24.80
CA ASN A 317 -20.34 18.64 25.85
C ASN A 317 -19.62 18.88 27.19
N ALA A 318 -18.68 18.01 27.55
CA ALA A 318 -17.89 18.16 28.77
C ALA A 318 -16.86 19.29 28.70
N THR A 319 -16.46 19.70 27.49
CA THR A 319 -15.50 20.78 27.24
C THR A 319 -16.13 22.14 26.92
N THR A 320 -17.43 22.31 27.14
CA THR A 320 -18.15 23.58 26.86
C THR A 320 -17.58 24.81 27.57
N LYS A 321 -16.85 24.61 28.68
CA LYS A 321 -16.16 25.67 29.44
C LYS A 321 -14.71 25.90 29.00
N CYS A 322 -14.22 25.13 28.05
CA CYS A 322 -12.83 25.14 27.61
C CYS A 322 -12.61 26.05 26.40
N THR A 323 -11.37 26.49 26.20
CA THR A 323 -10.97 27.26 25.02
C THR A 323 -10.95 26.36 23.79
N ARG A 324 -11.96 26.48 22.92
CA ARG A 324 -12.13 25.63 21.72
C ARG A 324 -10.91 25.61 20.79
N ASP A 325 -10.21 26.73 20.67
CA ASP A 325 -9.05 26.86 19.79
C ASP A 325 -7.72 26.39 20.38
N SER A 326 -7.74 25.85 21.60
CA SER A 326 -6.56 25.32 22.27
C SER A 326 -5.97 24.10 21.53
N PRO A 327 -4.63 23.93 21.53
CA PRO A 327 -3.98 22.78 20.89
C PRO A 327 -4.54 21.43 21.34
N ALA A 328 -4.85 21.26 22.62
CA ALA A 328 -5.36 20.00 23.16
C ALA A 328 -6.76 19.63 22.62
N ILE A 329 -7.68 20.60 22.49
CA ILE A 329 -9.01 20.32 21.91
C ILE A 329 -8.90 20.02 20.41
N LYS A 330 -8.03 20.74 19.68
CA LYS A 330 -7.75 20.45 18.28
C LYS A 330 -7.13 19.06 18.09
N ALA A 331 -6.14 18.70 18.92
CA ALA A 331 -5.54 17.37 18.95
C ALA A 331 -6.61 16.29 19.17
N MET A 332 -7.50 16.47 20.17
CA MET A 332 -8.59 15.52 20.42
C MET A 332 -9.49 15.36 19.20
N HIS A 333 -9.90 16.46 18.56
CA HIS A 333 -10.72 16.38 17.35
C HIS A 333 -10.05 15.62 16.21
N HIS A 334 -8.78 15.91 15.93
CA HIS A 334 -8.04 15.22 14.88
C HIS A 334 -7.81 13.75 15.24
N LEU A 335 -7.63 13.41 16.52
CA LEU A 335 -7.54 12.03 16.99
C LEU A 335 -8.84 11.26 16.75
N PHE A 336 -9.99 11.84 17.09
CA PHE A 336 -11.30 11.24 16.82
C PHE A 336 -11.54 11.05 15.32
N ASN A 337 -11.28 12.06 14.50
CA ASN A 337 -11.45 11.92 13.05
C ASN A 337 -10.48 10.91 12.43
N THR A 338 -9.22 10.84 12.90
CA THR A 338 -8.29 9.78 12.51
C THR A 338 -8.87 8.40 12.86
N HIS A 339 -9.43 8.24 14.06
CA HIS A 339 -10.06 6.99 14.48
C HIS A 339 -11.28 6.62 13.61
N HIS A 340 -12.09 7.62 13.23
CA HIS A 340 -13.22 7.44 12.32
C HIS A 340 -12.74 7.02 10.93
N ASP A 341 -11.74 7.70 10.37
CA ASP A 341 -11.17 7.37 9.07
C ASP A 341 -10.59 5.94 9.09
N LEU A 342 -9.88 5.54 10.15
CA LEU A 342 -9.37 4.17 10.32
C LEU A 342 -10.46 3.10 10.37
N LYS A 343 -11.64 3.44 10.90
CA LYS A 343 -12.77 2.51 11.03
C LYS A 343 -13.83 2.62 9.95
N ASN A 344 -13.57 3.43 8.92
CA ASN A 344 -14.52 3.71 7.84
C ASN A 344 -15.86 4.31 8.35
N CYS A 345 -15.75 5.27 9.25
CA CYS A 345 -16.88 5.94 9.88
C CYS A 345 -17.08 7.35 9.34
N SER A 346 -18.30 7.87 9.47
CA SER A 346 -18.58 9.28 9.17
C SER A 346 -17.73 10.20 10.04
N ARG A 347 -17.12 11.18 9.38
CA ARG A 347 -16.30 12.21 10.01
C ARG A 347 -17.16 13.18 10.82
N VAL A 348 -16.58 13.79 11.84
CA VAL A 348 -17.23 14.86 12.60
C VAL A 348 -16.65 16.21 12.19
N ASN A 349 -17.53 17.20 12.00
CA ASN A 349 -17.16 18.53 11.57
C ASN A 349 -16.78 19.40 12.77
N TRP A 350 -15.62 20.06 12.70
CA TRP A 350 -15.14 20.99 13.73
C TRP A 350 -16.10 22.17 13.94
N ASN A 351 -16.83 22.59 12.90
CA ASN A 351 -17.71 23.76 12.94
C ASN A 351 -19.12 23.47 13.46
N ASP A 352 -19.50 22.20 13.60
CA ASP A 352 -20.83 21.81 14.08
C ASP A 352 -20.85 21.82 15.61
N GLY A 353 -20.58 22.99 16.22
CA GLY A 353 -20.85 23.25 17.65
C GLY A 353 -22.33 23.21 18.04
N ASN A 354 -23.12 22.46 17.27
CA ASN A 354 -24.55 22.26 17.42
C ASN A 354 -24.95 20.87 16.86
N SER A 355 -24.17 19.82 17.12
CA SER A 355 -24.57 18.43 16.86
C SER A 355 -25.61 17.95 17.89
N GLY A 356 -26.76 18.62 17.90
CA GLY A 356 -27.99 17.85 18.01
C GLY A 356 -27.96 16.87 16.85
N ILE A 357 -27.80 15.59 17.17
CA ILE A 357 -27.94 14.42 16.30
C ILE A 357 -28.57 14.81 14.97
N THR A 358 -27.80 14.81 13.87
CA THR A 358 -28.38 14.80 12.52
C THR A 358 -29.03 13.43 12.34
N MET A 359 -30.16 13.24 13.02
CA MET A 359 -31.09 12.16 12.73
C MET A 359 -31.46 12.37 11.27
N SER A 360 -31.05 11.43 10.42
CA SER A 360 -31.56 11.33 9.05
C SER A 360 -33.05 11.65 9.04
N PRO A 361 -33.58 12.44 8.09
CA PRO A 361 -35.01 12.77 8.02
C PRO A 361 -35.92 11.54 8.13
N LYS A 362 -35.40 10.35 7.74
CA LYS A 362 -36.09 9.06 7.87
C LYS A 362 -36.27 8.59 9.33
N ILE A 363 -35.31 8.85 10.22
CA ILE A 363 -35.36 8.48 11.64
C ILE A 363 -36.28 9.42 12.42
N LEU A 364 -36.28 10.71 12.07
CA LEU A 364 -37.18 11.71 12.68
C LEU A 364 -38.66 11.41 12.38
N LEU A 365 -38.96 10.96 11.15
CA LEU A 365 -40.31 10.55 10.75
C LEU A 365 -40.79 9.29 11.49
N THR A 366 -39.90 8.34 11.78
CA THR A 366 -40.27 7.10 12.49
C THR A 366 -40.49 7.34 13.97
N LEU A 367 -39.68 8.18 14.63
CA LEU A 367 -39.88 8.57 16.03
C LEU A 367 -41.13 9.44 16.22
N ALA A 368 -41.42 10.37 15.30
CA ALA A 368 -42.65 11.16 15.35
C ALA A 368 -43.90 10.28 15.17
N ALA A 369 -43.87 9.30 14.26
CA ALA A 369 -44.96 8.36 14.06
C ALA A 369 -45.20 7.46 15.29
N LEU A 370 -44.13 7.02 15.96
CA LEU A 370 -44.21 6.24 17.20
C LEU A 370 -44.80 7.06 18.36
N CYS A 371 -44.40 8.32 18.52
CA CYS A 371 -44.96 9.21 19.56
C CYS A 371 -46.46 9.49 19.34
N ILE A 372 -46.92 9.64 18.09
CA ILE A 372 -48.35 9.83 17.79
C ILE A 372 -49.14 8.54 18.04
N SER A 373 -48.56 7.36 17.79
CA SER A 373 -49.21 6.07 18.04
C SER A 373 -49.34 5.68 19.52
N LEU A 374 -48.59 6.34 20.41
CA LEU A 374 -48.56 6.06 21.85
C LEU A 374 -49.42 7.04 22.69
N PHE A 375 -50.08 8.01 22.06
CA PHE A 375 -51.16 8.74 22.73
C PHE A 375 -52.46 7.93 22.63
N PRO A 376 -52.98 7.34 23.72
CA PRO A 376 -54.34 6.86 23.70
C PRO A 376 -55.24 8.09 23.55
N LEU A 377 -56.04 8.12 22.48
CA LEU A 377 -57.19 9.00 22.34
C LEU A 377 -58.07 8.83 23.58
N ARG A 378 -57.89 9.70 24.58
CA ARG A 378 -58.88 9.91 25.63
C ARG A 378 -60.12 10.46 24.94
N LYS A 379 -61.19 9.66 24.95
CA LYS A 379 -62.55 10.14 24.71
C LYS A 379 -63.00 11.05 25.83
#